data_AF-A0A2L2XXU5-F1
#
_entry.id   AF-A0A2L2XXU5-F1
#
_cell.length_a   1.000
_cell.length_b   1.000
_cell.length_c   1.000
_cell.angle_alpha   90.00
_cell.angle_beta   90.00
_cell.angle_gamma   90.00
#
_symmetry.space_group_name_H-M   'P 1'
#
loop_
_entity.id
_entity.type
_entity.pdbx_description
1 polymer ?
#
loop_
_entity_poly.entity_id
_entity_poly.type
_entity_poly.pdbx_seq_one_letter_code
_entity_poly.pdbx_strand_id
1 'polypeptide(L)'
;HNHLADIGFFTYRKVNNKYSDLSITEIVRRLNGFKNNYPKNGSGSNWVEPSNAFIPDEVDWREQGLVTPVKDQGDCGSCWAFSTTGSLEGQHKKKTGQLISLCEQNLVDCTW
;
A
#
# COMPACT_ATOMS: atom_id res chain seq x y z
N HIS A 1 -7.40 -24.23 -7.83
CA HIS A 1 -7.80 -23.10 -6.97
C HIS A 1 -9.24 -22.65 -7.25
N ASN A 2 -9.57 -22.13 -8.44
CA ASN A 2 -10.90 -21.57 -8.69
C ASN A 2 -12.05 -22.58 -8.52
N HIS A 3 -11.86 -23.84 -8.90
CA HIS A 3 -12.82 -24.91 -8.58
C HIS A 3 -13.07 -25.08 -7.07
N LEU A 4 -12.03 -24.93 -6.24
CA LEU A 4 -12.17 -24.99 -4.79
C LEU A 4 -12.91 -23.75 -4.24
N ALA A 5 -12.79 -22.60 -4.91
CA ALA A 5 -13.60 -21.43 -4.59
C ALA A 5 -15.07 -21.64 -4.96
N ASP A 6 -15.36 -22.31 -6.09
CA ASP A 6 -16.74 -22.63 -6.52
C ASP A 6 -17.50 -23.49 -5.51
N ILE A 7 -16.80 -24.36 -4.79
CA ILE A 7 -17.37 -25.23 -3.75
C ILE A 7 -17.19 -24.67 -2.32
N GLY A 8 -16.80 -23.39 -2.19
CA GLY A 8 -16.80 -22.67 -0.92
C GLY A 8 -15.55 -22.80 -0.04
N PHE A 9 -14.47 -23.46 -0.48
CA PHE A 9 -13.22 -23.51 0.30
C PHE A 9 -12.43 -22.19 0.30
N PHE A 10 -12.65 -21.32 -0.69
CA PHE A 10 -12.00 -20.02 -0.77
C PHE A 10 -13.02 -18.92 -1.07
N THR A 11 -12.86 -17.77 -0.42
CA THR A 11 -13.69 -16.56 -0.62
C THR A 11 -13.20 -15.67 -1.76
N TYR A 12 -12.12 -16.06 -2.44
CA TYR A 12 -11.49 -15.27 -3.50
C TYR A 12 -11.10 -16.13 -4.70
N ARG A 13 -10.88 -15.46 -5.83
CA ARG A 13 -10.48 -16.09 -7.09
C ARG A 13 -9.08 -15.66 -7.51
N LYS A 14 -8.45 -16.49 -8.35
CA LYS A 14 -7.16 -16.19 -8.97
C LYS A 14 -7.33 -16.09 -10.48
N VAL A 15 -6.58 -15.20 -11.09
CA VAL A 15 -6.52 -14.98 -12.54
C VAL A 15 -5.05 -14.82 -12.93
N ASN A 16 -4.69 -15.23 -14.15
CA ASN A 16 -3.35 -15.00 -14.68
C ASN A 16 -3.05 -13.51 -14.75
N ASN A 17 -1.80 -13.15 -14.50
CA ASN A 17 -1.33 -11.77 -14.55
C ASN A 17 0.13 -11.74 -15.04
N LYS A 18 0.74 -10.55 -15.04
CA LYS A 18 2.13 -10.36 -15.52
C LYS A 18 3.21 -11.09 -14.70
N TYR A 19 2.84 -11.79 -13.63
CA TYR A 19 3.75 -12.56 -12.77
C TYR A 19 3.50 -14.08 -12.87
N SER A 20 2.71 -14.54 -13.84
CA SER A 20 2.32 -15.95 -13.98
C SER A 20 3.48 -16.90 -14.29
N ASP A 21 4.63 -16.38 -14.73
CA ASP A 21 5.86 -17.12 -15.02
C ASP A 21 6.86 -17.12 -13.84
N LEU A 22 6.58 -16.37 -12.77
CA LEU A 22 7.45 -16.26 -11.61
C LEU A 22 7.01 -17.18 -10.47
N SER A 23 7.99 -17.79 -9.80
CA SER A 23 7.76 -18.43 -8.51
C SER A 23 7.49 -17.38 -7.42
N ILE A 24 6.77 -17.77 -6.35
CA ILE A 24 6.53 -16.91 -5.18
C ILE A 24 7.86 -16.39 -4.59
N THR A 25 8.91 -17.21 -4.59
CA THR A 25 10.24 -16.81 -4.11
C THR A 25 10.84 -15.70 -4.98
N GLU A 26 10.69 -15.77 -6.30
CA GLU A 26 11.12 -14.70 -7.21
C GLU A 26 10.32 -13.43 -7.00
N ILE A 27 9.00 -13.54 -6.87
CA ILE A 27 8.12 -12.40 -6.57
C ILE A 27 8.57 -11.69 -5.29
N VAL A 28 8.77 -12.44 -4.20
CA VAL A 28 9.22 -11.87 -2.93
C VAL A 28 10.60 -11.25 -3.07
N ARG A 29 11.54 -11.92 -3.73
CA ARG A 29 12.93 -11.42 -3.87
C ARG A 29 13.00 -10.13 -4.70
N ARG A 30 12.17 -10.00 -5.73
CA ARG A 30 12.23 -8.88 -6.67
C ARG A 30 11.35 -7.70 -6.27
N LEU A 31 10.18 -7.98 -5.70
CA LEU A 31 9.13 -6.97 -5.47
C LEU A 31 8.96 -6.58 -4.00
N ASN A 32 9.45 -7.37 -3.04
CA ASN A 32 9.33 -7.03 -1.63
C ASN A 32 10.51 -6.17 -1.14
N GLY A 33 10.25 -4.88 -0.96
CA GLY A 33 11.19 -3.91 -0.41
C GLY A 33 11.25 -3.84 1.11
N PHE A 34 10.40 -4.58 1.83
CA PHE A 34 10.28 -4.45 3.28
C PHE A 34 11.55 -4.94 3.98
N LYS A 35 12.13 -4.06 4.81
CA LYS A 35 13.30 -4.36 5.65
C LYS A 35 12.90 -4.22 7.11
N ASN A 36 12.98 -5.32 7.86
CA ASN A 36 12.58 -5.39 9.28
C ASN A 36 13.65 -4.84 10.26
N ASN A 37 14.71 -4.21 9.76
CA ASN A 37 15.90 -3.86 10.56
C ASN A 37 15.91 -2.40 11.05
N TYR A 38 14.78 -1.71 11.02
CA TYR A 38 14.71 -0.34 11.53
C TYR A 38 14.63 -0.33 13.06
N PRO A 39 15.53 0.39 13.76
CA PRO A 39 15.40 0.56 15.19
C PRO A 39 14.05 1.22 15.48
N LYS A 40 13.25 0.60 16.35
CA LYS A 40 11.94 1.13 16.80
C LYS A 40 12.08 2.44 17.63
N ASN A 41 13.26 3.04 17.65
CA ASN A 41 13.59 4.29 18.34
C ASN A 41 13.15 5.51 17.52
N GLY A 42 11.96 5.45 16.91
CA GLY A 42 11.39 6.61 16.23
C GLY A 42 10.87 7.60 17.25
N SER A 43 11.32 8.85 17.18
CA SER A 43 10.77 10.01 17.90
C SER A 43 9.41 10.47 17.33
N GLY A 44 8.56 9.51 16.92
CA GLY A 44 7.22 9.76 16.40
C GLY A 44 6.19 9.93 17.51
N SER A 45 5.08 10.59 17.19
CA SER A 45 3.92 10.64 18.08
C SER A 45 3.26 9.27 18.18
N ASN A 46 2.89 8.85 19.40
CA ASN A 46 2.04 7.68 19.59
C ASN A 46 0.65 7.95 19.01
N TRP A 47 0.06 6.95 18.36
CA TRP A 47 -1.36 7.02 17.98
C TRP A 47 -2.21 7.03 19.25
N VAL A 48 -3.13 7.99 19.33
CA VAL A 48 -4.08 8.12 20.44
C VAL A 48 -5.47 7.91 19.87
N GLU A 49 -6.21 6.97 20.46
CA GLU A 49 -7.59 6.71 20.10
C GLU A 49 -8.46 7.93 20.45
N PRO A 50 -9.26 8.47 19.51
CA PRO A 50 -10.14 9.58 19.83
C PRO A 50 -11.31 9.13 20.73
N SER A 51 -11.58 9.88 21.80
CA SER A 51 -12.72 9.60 22.68
C SER A 51 -14.05 9.88 21.96
N ASN A 52 -14.99 8.95 22.03
CA ASN A 52 -16.33 9.04 21.41
C ASN A 52 -16.32 9.25 19.89
N ALA A 53 -15.34 8.69 19.17
CA ALA A 53 -15.35 8.70 17.72
C ALA A 53 -16.50 7.86 17.18
N PHE A 54 -17.36 8.47 16.35
CA PHE A 54 -18.25 7.71 15.48
C PHE A 54 -17.42 7.11 14.34
N ILE A 55 -17.41 5.79 14.26
CA ILE A 55 -16.74 5.03 13.19
C ILE A 55 -17.85 4.42 12.34
N PRO A 56 -17.96 4.76 11.05
CA PRO A 56 -18.95 4.14 10.17
C PRO A 56 -18.60 2.67 9.91
N ASP A 57 -19.62 1.87 9.60
CA ASP A 57 -19.46 0.44 9.30
C ASP A 57 -18.58 0.20 8.05
N GLU A 58 -18.58 1.16 7.11
CA GLU A 58 -17.81 1.11 5.87
C GLU A 58 -17.11 2.45 5.59
N VAL A 59 -15.87 2.37 5.11
CA VAL A 59 -15.07 3.53 4.69
C VAL A 59 -14.36 3.22 3.38
N ASP A 60 -14.60 4.03 2.36
CA ASP A 60 -13.81 4.05 1.13
C ASP A 60 -13.23 5.45 0.85
N TRP A 61 -11.92 5.61 1.06
CA TRP A 61 -11.23 6.87 0.82
C TRP A 61 -11.10 7.22 -0.67
N ARG A 62 -11.30 6.25 -1.58
CA ARG A 62 -11.31 6.48 -3.03
C ARG A 62 -12.53 7.31 -3.42
N GLU A 63 -13.69 7.00 -2.87
CA GLU A 63 -14.94 7.74 -3.11
C GLU A 63 -14.85 9.18 -2.58
N GLN A 64 -14.03 9.40 -1.57
CA GLN A 64 -13.75 10.73 -1.02
C GLN A 64 -12.63 11.48 -1.79
N GLY A 65 -12.02 10.85 -2.80
CA GLY A 65 -10.98 11.45 -3.63
C GLY A 65 -9.64 11.64 -2.92
N LEU A 66 -9.34 10.81 -1.91
CA LEU A 66 -8.07 10.82 -1.16
C LEU A 66 -7.02 9.86 -1.73
N VAL A 67 -7.36 9.10 -2.77
CA VAL A 67 -6.52 8.02 -3.31
C VAL A 67 -6.19 8.32 -4.77
N THR A 68 -4.90 8.31 -5.12
CA THR A 68 -4.43 8.45 -6.50
C THR A 68 -4.68 7.16 -7.30
N PRO A 69 -4.61 7.19 -8.64
CA PRO A 69 -4.68 5.97 -9.45
C PRO A 69 -3.63 4.93 -9.05
N VAL A 70 -3.96 3.65 -9.25
CA VAL A 70 -3.02 2.55 -9.00
C VAL A 70 -1.76 2.74 -9.84
N LYS A 71 -0.60 2.55 -9.19
CA LYS A 71 0.74 2.68 -9.80
C LYS A 71 1.43 1.32 -9.90
N ASP A 72 2.59 1.27 -10.55
CA ASP A 72 3.38 0.06 -10.76
C ASP A 72 4.84 0.29 -10.33
N GLN A 73 5.31 -0.50 -9.37
CA GLN A 73 6.70 -0.44 -8.89
C GLN A 73 7.72 -1.07 -9.85
N GLY A 74 7.25 -1.82 -10.86
CA GLY A 74 8.12 -2.54 -11.78
C GLY A 74 8.91 -3.65 -11.08
N ASP A 75 10.09 -3.98 -11.61
CA ASP A 75 10.99 -5.01 -11.05
C ASP A 75 11.93 -4.42 -9.98
N CYS A 76 11.34 -3.71 -9.00
CA CYS A 76 12.07 -3.03 -7.94
C CYS A 76 11.40 -3.30 -6.59
N GLY A 77 12.20 -3.55 -5.54
CA GLY A 77 11.74 -3.65 -4.15
C GLY A 77 11.43 -2.28 -3.53
N SER A 78 10.60 -1.47 -4.19
CA SER A 78 10.26 -0.10 -3.78
C SER A 78 8.85 0.04 -3.19
N CYS A 79 8.17 -1.07 -2.89
CA CYS A 79 6.81 -1.07 -2.31
C CYS A 79 6.65 -0.16 -1.07
N TRP A 80 7.71 -0.02 -0.27
CA TRP A 80 7.74 0.89 0.89
C TRP A 80 7.62 2.37 0.50
N ALA A 81 8.15 2.77 -0.67
CA ALA A 81 8.06 4.13 -1.19
C ALA A 81 6.64 4.43 -1.69
N PHE A 82 6.00 3.46 -2.36
CA PHE A 82 4.59 3.54 -2.78
C PHE A 82 3.64 3.61 -1.56
N SER A 83 3.90 2.81 -0.52
CA SER A 83 3.11 2.88 0.72
C SER A 83 3.25 4.23 1.42
N THR A 84 4.46 4.80 1.43
CA THR A 84 4.74 6.12 2.04
C THR A 84 4.07 7.25 1.27
N THR A 85 4.23 7.28 -0.05
CA THR A 85 3.63 8.32 -0.90
C THR A 85 2.11 8.25 -0.85
N GLY A 86 1.47 7.08 -0.99
CA GLY A 86 0.01 6.97 -0.92
C GLY A 86 -0.59 7.50 0.39
N SER A 87 0.08 7.25 1.53
CA SER A 87 -0.34 7.80 2.82
C SER A 87 -0.20 9.33 2.87
N LEU A 88 0.90 9.86 2.34
CA LEU A 88 1.18 11.30 2.32
C LEU A 88 0.28 12.05 1.34
N GLU A 89 -0.05 11.46 0.20
CA GLU A 89 -1.00 11.96 -0.79
C GLU A 89 -2.39 12.16 -0.18
N GLY A 90 -2.88 11.16 0.56
CA GLY A 90 -4.17 11.25 1.24
C GLY A 90 -4.20 12.34 2.32
N GLN A 91 -3.15 12.45 3.13
CA GLN A 91 -3.04 13.54 4.13
C GLN A 91 -2.88 14.92 3.47
N HIS A 92 -2.14 15.01 2.37
CA HIS A 92 -2.01 16.24 1.61
C HIS A 92 -3.37 16.68 1.08
N LYS A 93 -4.12 15.79 0.42
CA LYS A 93 -5.49 16.06 -0.04
C LYS A 93 -6.40 16.49 1.10
N LYS A 94 -6.35 15.81 2.24
CA LYS A 94 -7.14 16.16 3.43
C LYS A 94 -6.83 17.56 3.95
N LYS A 95 -5.56 17.98 3.92
CA LYS A 95 -5.11 19.28 4.43
C LYS A 95 -5.32 20.44 3.44
N THR A 96 -5.08 20.21 2.16
CA THR A 96 -5.01 21.28 1.14
C THR A 96 -6.18 21.27 0.16
N GLY A 97 -6.96 20.20 0.12
CA GLY A 97 -7.99 19.97 -0.89
C GLY A 97 -7.42 19.52 -2.25
N GLN A 98 -6.10 19.39 -2.41
CA GLN A 98 -5.46 19.03 -3.68
C GLN A 98 -4.90 17.61 -3.65
N LEU A 99 -5.33 16.78 -4.60
CA LEU A 99 -4.80 15.43 -4.78
C LEU A 99 -3.69 15.50 -5.82
N ILE A 100 -2.46 15.24 -5.40
CA ILE A 100 -1.27 15.31 -6.24
C ILE A 100 -0.55 13.99 -6.10
N SER A 101 -0.18 13.37 -7.23
CA SER A 101 0.68 12.19 -7.20
C SER A 101 2.10 12.59 -6.80
N LEU A 102 2.59 12.03 -5.70
CA LEU A 102 3.95 12.24 -5.21
C LEU A 102 4.93 11.28 -5.92
N CYS A 103 6.21 11.61 -5.83
CA CYS A 103 7.29 10.89 -6.51
C CYS A 103 7.91 9.84 -5.60
N GLU A 104 7.65 8.56 -5.87
CA GLU A 104 8.29 7.44 -5.18
C GLU A 104 9.79 7.40 -5.43
N GLN A 105 10.22 7.76 -6.65
CA GLN A 105 11.64 7.76 -7.03
C GLN A 105 12.46 8.72 -6.14
N ASN A 106 11.87 9.85 -5.73
CA ASN A 106 12.54 10.76 -4.79
C ASN A 106 12.83 10.08 -3.44
N LEU A 107 11.92 9.24 -2.94
CA LEU A 107 12.20 8.47 -1.73
C LEU A 107 13.26 7.40 -2.01
N VAL A 108 13.11 6.67 -3.12
CA VAL A 108 14.06 5.64 -3.54
C VAL A 108 15.47 6.19 -3.70
N ASP A 109 15.67 7.43 -4.16
CA ASP A 109 17.01 7.98 -4.39
C ASP A 109 17.62 8.66 -3.16
N CYS A 110 16.79 9.15 -2.23
CA CYS A 110 17.26 10.10 -1.21
C CYS A 110 17.13 9.64 0.26
N THR A 111 16.60 8.44 0.55
CA THR A 111 16.40 7.99 1.94
C THR A 111 17.22 6.76 2.35
N TRP A 112 18.37 6.56 1.69
CA TRP A 112 19.34 5.52 2.05
C TRP A 112 20.24 5.93 3.21
#